data_AF-A0A7W0P6H3-F1
#
_entry.id   AF-A0A7W0P6H3-F1
#
_cell.length_a   1.000
_cell.length_b   1.000
_cell.length_c   1.000
_cell.angle_alpha   90.00
_cell.angle_beta   90.00
_cell.angle_gamma   90.00
#
_symmetry.space_group_name_H-M   'P 1'
#
loop_
_entity.id
_entity.type
_entity.pdbx_description
1 polymer ?
#
loop_
_entity_poly.entity_id
_entity_poly.type
_entity_poly.pdbx_seq_one_letter_code
_entity_poly.pdbx_strand_id
1 'polypeptide(L)'
;MTYIIAEPCIDIKDRSCVDVCPVDCIHEADRILVIDPEECIDCGACEPECPVEAIFPEDALPDKWEPFVKINYAYSEGFDVVNSLTNEYATEHNVQNPPLE
;
A
#
# COMPACT_ATOMS: atom_id res chain seq x y z
N MET A 1 9.29 -4.70 12.17
CA MET A 1 9.00 -3.51 11.34
C MET A 1 8.10 -4.01 10.22
N THR A 2 7.35 -3.13 9.56
CA THR A 2 6.39 -3.53 8.53
C THR A 2 6.80 -2.99 7.17
N TYR A 3 6.16 -3.51 6.13
CA TYR A 3 6.20 -2.93 4.80
C TYR A 3 4.99 -2.02 4.59
N ILE A 4 5.16 -1.00 3.75
CA ILE A 4 4.17 0.03 3.44
C ILE A 4 3.96 0.06 1.92
N ILE A 5 2.70 0.04 1.50
CA ILE A 5 2.31 0.26 0.11
C ILE A 5 2.06 1.76 -0.10
N ALA A 6 2.77 2.36 -1.06
CA ALA A 6 2.81 3.78 -1.36
C ALA A 6 2.00 4.17 -2.62
N GLU A 7 2.07 5.45 -2.99
CA GLU A 7 1.32 6.10 -4.07
C GLU A 7 1.28 5.34 -5.41
N PRO A 8 2.37 4.72 -5.91
CA PRO A 8 2.32 4.08 -7.23
C PRO A 8 1.30 2.93 -7.32
N CYS A 9 0.84 2.38 -6.18
CA CYS A 9 -0.20 1.35 -6.16
C CYS A 9 -1.60 1.91 -6.45
N ILE A 10 -1.84 3.20 -6.21
CA ILE A 10 -3.15 3.85 -6.40
C ILE A 10 -3.62 3.61 -7.85
N ASP A 11 -4.84 3.12 -8.04
CA ASP A 11 -5.49 2.76 -9.32
C ASP A 11 -4.84 1.63 -10.13
N ILE A 12 -3.65 1.15 -9.75
CA ILE A 12 -2.96 0.05 -10.42
C ILE A 12 -3.45 -1.28 -9.87
N LYS A 13 -3.30 -1.47 -8.55
CA LYS A 13 -3.72 -2.67 -7.82
C LYS A 13 -3.41 -3.99 -8.55
N ASP A 14 -2.15 -4.18 -8.91
CA ASP A 14 -1.68 -5.33 -9.69
C ASP A 14 -1.84 -6.69 -8.97
N ARG A 15 -1.75 -6.70 -7.63
CA ARG A 15 -1.92 -7.87 -6.74
C ARG A 15 -0.82 -8.94 -6.78
N SER A 16 0.25 -8.83 -7.58
CA SER A 16 1.35 -9.81 -7.54
C SER A 16 1.98 -9.96 -6.14
N CYS A 17 1.98 -8.88 -5.35
CA CYS A 17 2.43 -8.91 -3.95
C CYS A 17 1.58 -9.80 -3.02
N VAL A 18 0.29 -9.98 -3.32
CA VAL A 18 -0.63 -10.80 -2.52
C VAL A 18 -0.26 -12.27 -2.63
N ASP A 19 0.06 -12.73 -3.84
CA ASP A 19 0.34 -14.14 -4.13
C ASP A 19 1.61 -14.67 -3.43
N VAL A 20 2.51 -13.77 -3.03
CA VAL A 20 3.78 -14.12 -2.38
C VAL A 20 3.80 -13.85 -0.88
N CYS A 21 2.74 -13.25 -0.31
CA CYS A 21 2.70 -12.94 1.11
C CYS A 21 2.44 -14.21 1.93
N PRO A 22 3.37 -14.67 2.78
CA PRO A 22 3.24 -15.95 3.48
C PRO A 22 2.21 -15.95 4.62
N VAL A 23 1.69 -14.77 4.98
CA VAL A 23 0.77 -14.55 6.11
C VAL A 23 -0.51 -13.87 5.66
N ASP A 24 -0.74 -13.71 4.35
CA ASP A 24 -1.96 -13.13 3.77
C ASP A 24 -2.33 -11.72 4.30
N CYS A 25 -1.35 -10.94 4.76
CA CYS A 25 -1.55 -9.63 5.40
C CYS A 25 -1.70 -8.44 4.42
N ILE A 26 -2.08 -8.69 3.16
CA ILE A 26 -2.23 -7.64 2.13
C ILE A 26 -3.69 -7.60 1.68
N HIS A 27 -4.31 -6.43 1.81
CA HIS A 27 -5.74 -6.25 1.64
C HIS A 27 -6.05 -5.21 0.59
N GLU A 28 -7.11 -5.45 -0.18
CA GLU A 28 -7.52 -4.55 -1.25
C GLU A 28 -8.59 -3.57 -0.76
N ALA A 29 -8.28 -2.28 -0.88
CA ALA A 29 -9.21 -1.18 -0.73
C ALA A 29 -9.66 -0.66 -2.13
N ASP A 30 -10.46 0.41 -2.16
CA ASP A 30 -11.09 0.88 -3.39
C ASP A 30 -10.06 1.26 -4.46
N ARG A 31 -9.06 2.05 -4.07
CA ARG A 31 -8.04 2.58 -4.98
C ARG A 31 -6.64 2.05 -4.73
N ILE A 32 -6.37 1.35 -3.62
CA ILE A 32 -5.02 0.91 -3.26
C ILE A 32 -5.07 -0.48 -2.60
N LEU A 33 -3.95 -1.20 -2.57
CA LEU A 33 -3.73 -2.28 -1.60
C LEU A 33 -3.06 -1.70 -0.36
N VAL A 34 -3.30 -2.29 0.80
CA VAL A 34 -2.65 -1.95 2.07
C VAL A 34 -2.10 -3.21 2.73
N ILE A 35 -1.00 -3.06 3.46
CA ILE A 35 -0.42 -4.10 4.31
C ILE A 35 -0.93 -3.90 5.73
N ASP A 36 -1.45 -4.95 6.37
CA ASP A 36 -1.73 -4.96 7.80
C ASP A 36 -0.40 -5.01 8.58
N PRO A 37 -0.04 -3.93 9.30
CA PRO A 37 1.22 -3.87 10.03
C PRO A 37 1.26 -4.79 11.27
N GLU A 38 0.11 -5.24 11.80
CA GLU A 38 0.08 -6.17 12.93
C GLU A 38 0.38 -7.60 12.51
N GLU A 39 0.03 -7.98 11.28
CA GLU A 39 0.25 -9.32 10.73
C GLU A 39 1.54 -9.43 9.90
N CYS A 40 2.05 -8.31 9.38
CA CYS A 40 3.28 -8.31 8.60
C CYS A 40 4.48 -8.83 9.41
N ILE A 41 5.15 -9.86 8.89
CA ILE A 41 6.32 -10.49 9.52
C ILE A 41 7.67 -10.01 8.95
N ASP A 42 7.68 -8.90 8.21
CA ASP A 42 8.93 -8.29 7.69
C ASP A 42 9.75 -9.21 6.77
N CYS A 43 9.09 -10.10 6.01
CA CYS A 43 9.79 -11.10 5.20
C CYS A 43 10.36 -10.56 3.87
N GLY A 44 9.86 -9.42 3.38
CA GLY A 44 10.32 -8.77 2.15
C GLY A 44 9.95 -9.47 0.83
N ALA A 45 9.13 -10.53 0.86
CA ALA A 45 8.75 -11.25 -0.36
C ALA A 45 7.93 -10.41 -1.34
N CYS A 46 7.15 -9.45 -0.85
CA CYS A 46 6.24 -8.63 -1.66
C CYS A 46 6.93 -7.49 -2.42
N GLU A 47 8.02 -6.93 -1.89
CA GLU A 47 8.74 -5.78 -2.48
C GLU A 47 9.17 -6.03 -3.94
N PRO A 48 9.92 -7.09 -4.27
CA PRO A 48 10.42 -7.30 -5.64
C PRO A 48 9.32 -7.67 -6.65
N GLU A 49 8.14 -8.06 -6.18
CA GLU A 49 7.03 -8.49 -7.05
C GLU A 49 6.13 -7.33 -7.48
N CYS A 50 6.28 -6.14 -6.89
CA CYS A 50 5.46 -4.99 -7.26
C CYS A 50 5.99 -4.35 -8.56
N PRO A 51 5.25 -4.40 -9.69
CA PRO A 51 5.74 -3.91 -10.98
C PRO A 51 5.90 -2.38 -11.05
N VAL A 52 5.31 -1.65 -10.10
CA VAL A 52 5.36 -0.18 -9.99
C VAL A 52 6.19 0.29 -8.80
N GLU A 53 6.96 -0.61 -8.18
CA GLU A 53 7.86 -0.30 -7.06
C GLU A 53 7.15 0.49 -5.94
N ALA A 54 5.93 0.08 -5.58
CA ALA A 54 5.12 0.78 -4.58
C ALA A 54 5.39 0.34 -3.14
N ILE A 55 6.18 -0.70 -2.91
CA ILE A 55 6.28 -1.37 -1.61
C ILE A 55 7.65 -1.09 -1.00
N PHE A 56 7.68 -0.60 0.23
CA PHE A 56 8.92 -0.22 0.93
C PHE A 56 8.89 -0.73 2.37
N PRO A 57 10.05 -1.12 2.95
CA PRO A 57 10.21 -1.13 4.39
C PRO A 57 9.85 0.25 4.97
N GLU A 58 9.16 0.30 6.12
CA GLU A 58 8.70 1.58 6.70
C GLU A 58 9.85 2.57 6.94
N ASP A 59 11.04 2.09 7.33
CA ASP A 59 12.24 2.91 7.57
C ASP A 59 12.98 3.36 6.30
N ALA A 60 12.64 2.77 5.15
CA ALA A 60 13.17 3.12 3.84
C ALA A 60 12.13 3.84 2.95
N LEU A 61 10.94 4.11 3.47
CA LEU A 61 9.88 4.81 2.76
C LEU A 61 10.33 6.25 2.42
N PRO A 62 10.27 6.67 1.15
CA PRO A 62 10.58 8.06 0.77
C PRO A 62 9.72 9.08 1.53
N ASP A 63 10.32 10.16 2.05
CA ASP A 63 9.65 11.18 2.87
C ASP A 63 8.35 11.74 2.26
N LYS A 64 8.29 11.86 0.92
CA LYS A 64 7.10 12.33 0.19
C LYS A 64 5.87 11.41 0.37
N TRP A 65 6.07 10.17 0.77
CA TRP A 65 5.05 9.15 0.96
C TRP A 65 4.84 8.79 2.42
N GLU A 66 5.36 9.57 3.37
CA GLU A 66 5.07 9.41 4.80
C GLU A 66 3.56 9.25 5.12
N PRO A 67 2.62 9.95 4.45
CA PRO A 67 1.18 9.74 4.67
C PRO A 67 0.70 8.29 4.45
N PHE A 68 1.42 7.49 3.66
CA PHE A 68 1.06 6.09 3.41
C PHE A 68 1.31 5.18 4.61
N VAL A 69 2.16 5.58 5.56
CA VAL A 69 2.23 4.89 6.86
C VAL A 69 0.85 4.92 7.51
N LYS A 70 0.25 6.10 7.64
CA LYS A 70 -1.10 6.25 8.20
C LYS A 70 -2.15 5.48 7.39
N ILE A 71 -2.08 5.51 6.06
CA ILE A 71 -3.05 4.81 5.18
C ILE A 71 -3.00 3.28 5.40
N ASN A 72 -1.81 2.68 5.51
CA ASN A 72 -1.68 1.25 5.73
C ASN A 72 -2.14 0.86 7.15
N TYR A 73 -1.74 1.62 8.16
CA TYR A 73 -2.14 1.38 9.56
C TYR A 73 -3.64 1.56 9.81
N ALA A 74 -4.31 2.38 9.01
CA ALA A 74 -5.76 2.58 9.07
C ALA A 74 -6.57 1.31 8.74
N TYR A 75 -5.95 0.25 8.22
CA TYR A 75 -6.62 -1.04 8.03
C TYR A 75 -7.27 -1.55 9.32
N SER A 76 -6.61 -1.38 10.47
CA SER A 76 -7.14 -1.73 11.79
C SER A 76 -8.43 -0.98 12.17
N GLU A 77 -8.67 0.18 11.56
CA GLU A 77 -9.88 1.00 11.74
C GLU A 77 -10.96 0.72 10.68
N GLY A 78 -10.63 -0.06 9.64
CA GLY A 78 -11.53 -0.53 8.59
C GLY A 78 -11.35 0.18 7.23
N PHE A 79 -11.86 -0.47 6.18
CA PHE A 79 -11.70 -0.01 4.79
C PHE A 79 -12.27 1.39 4.52
N ASP A 80 -13.33 1.81 5.23
CA ASP A 80 -13.88 3.16 5.07
C ASP A 80 -12.85 4.24 5.40
N VAL A 81 -12.00 4.00 6.41
CA VAL A 81 -10.94 4.93 6.82
C VAL A 81 -9.81 4.93 5.79
N VAL A 82 -9.36 3.75 5.36
CA VAL A 82 -8.35 3.58 4.29
C VAL A 82 -8.79 4.31 3.02
N ASN A 83 -10.04 4.09 2.60
CA ASN A 83 -10.62 4.69 1.41
C ASN A 83 -10.70 6.22 1.54
N SER A 84 -11.13 6.74 2.69
CA SER A 84 -11.19 8.18 2.93
C SER A 84 -9.81 8.83 2.84
N LEU A 85 -8.81 8.28 3.51
CA LEU A 85 -7.44 8.83 3.52
C LEU A 85 -6.80 8.76 2.15
N THR A 86 -6.97 7.64 1.44
CA THR A 86 -6.43 7.47 0.08
C THR A 86 -7.07 8.45 -0.89
N ASN A 87 -8.37 8.68 -0.79
CA ASN A 87 -9.08 9.64 -1.65
C ASN A 87 -8.69 11.09 -1.36
N GLU A 88 -8.50 11.45 -0.08
CA GLU A 88 -8.00 12.76 0.33
C GLU A 88 -6.61 13.02 -0.27
N TYR A 89 -5.67 12.10 -0.06
CA TYR A 89 -4.33 12.16 -0.63
C TYR A 89 -4.36 12.29 -2.16
N ALA A 90 -5.10 11.41 -2.84
CA ALA A 90 -5.15 11.42 -4.29
C ALA A 90 -5.77 12.71 -4.86
N THR A 91 -6.72 13.31 -4.14
CA THR A 91 -7.32 14.60 -4.53
C THR A 91 -6.34 15.75 -4.33
N GLU A 92 -5.67 15.82 -3.18
CA GLU A 92 -4.70 16.88 -2.88
C GLU A 92 -3.51 16.87 -3.83
N HIS A 93 -3.02 15.67 -4.18
CA HIS A 93 -1.84 15.48 -5.02
C HIS A 93 -2.17 15.26 -6.51
N ASN A 94 -3.45 15.30 -6.89
CA ASN A 94 -3.92 15.05 -8.25
C ASN A 94 -3.39 13.72 -8.83
N VAL A 95 -3.51 12.64 -8.04
CA VAL A 95 -3.04 11.29 -8.38
C VAL A 95 -4.15 10.52 -9.07
N GLN A 96 -3.83 10.05 -10.27
CA GLN A 96 -4.62 9.10 -11.05
C GLN A 96 -3.64 8.28 -11.90
N ASN A 97 -3.22 7.11 -11.42
CA ASN A 97 -2.25 6.32 -12.17
C ASN A 97 -2.98 5.57 -13.31
N PRO A 98 -2.39 5.51 -14.51
CA PRO A 98 -2.96 4.75 -15.62
C PRO A 98 -2.78 3.24 -15.39
N PRO A 99 -3.69 2.37 -15.84
CA PRO A 99 -3.49 0.92 -15.77
C PRO A 99 -2.16 0.49 -16.41
N LEU A 100 -1.60 -0.63 -15.92
CA LEU A 100 -0.44 -1.26 -16.56
C LEU A 100 -0.82 -1.75 -17.97
N GLU A 101 0.05 -1.49 -18.95
CA GLU A 101 -0.10 -1.93 -20.35
C GLU A 101 0.24 -3.42 -20.55
#